data_AF-A0A310SNH1-F1
#
_entry.id   AF-A0A310SNH1-F1
#
_cell.length_a   1.000
_cell.length_b   1.000
_cell.length_c   1.000
_cell.angle_alpha   90.00
_cell.angle_beta   90.00
_cell.angle_gamma   90.00
#
_symmetry.space_group_name_H-M   'P 1'
#
loop_
_entity.id
_entity.type
_entity.pdbx_description
1 polymer ?
#
loop_
_entity_poly.entity_id
_entity_poly.type
_entity_poly.pdbx_seq_one_letter_code
_entity_poly.pdbx_strand_id
1 'polypeptide(L)' 'MRALFVILFICFLALPAIMGCRPPGLPCSDDKDCCAPLVCNPWAGRCTKKMSPPAALANQPEDPAAPPVQDRR' A
#
# COMPACT_ATOMS: atom_id res chain seq x y z
N MET A 1 20.31 -31.79 12.51
CA MET A 1 19.86 -31.56 11.11
C MET A 1 18.38 -31.16 11.03
N ARG A 2 17.44 -31.84 11.71
CA ARG A 2 16.00 -31.50 11.67
C ARG A 2 15.65 -30.08 12.14
N ALA A 3 16.30 -29.60 13.20
CA ALA A 3 16.09 -28.25 13.72
C ALA A 3 16.51 -27.15 12.72
N LEU A 4 17.58 -27.36 11.94
CA LEU A 4 18.03 -26.41 10.92
C LEU A 4 17.01 -26.27 9.79
N PHE A 5 16.40 -27.38 9.35
CA PHE A 5 15.34 -27.34 8.35
C PHE A 5 14.11 -26.58 8.85
N VAL A 6 13.73 -26.75 10.12
CA VAL A 6 12.61 -26.03 10.72
C VAL A 6 12.91 -24.53 10.83
N ILE A 7 14.11 -24.17 11.27
CA ILE A 7 14.54 -22.75 11.36
C ILE A 7 14.55 -22.11 9.97
N LEU A 8 15.11 -22.78 8.96
CA LEU A 8 15.11 -22.28 7.58
C LEU A 8 13.70 -22.10 7.03
N PHE A 9 12.79 -23.05 7.30
CA PHE A 9 11.39 -22.95 6.87
C PHE A 9 10.67 -21.76 7.52
N ILE A 10 10.87 -21.55 8.82
CA ILE A 10 10.29 -20.43 9.56
C ILE A 10 10.83 -19.09 9.03
N CYS A 11 12.15 -18.98 8.81
CA CYS A 11 12.74 -17.78 8.24
C CYS A 11 12.20 -17.49 6.84
N PHE A 12 12.08 -18.49 5.96
CA PHE A 12 11.59 -18.31 4.59
C PHE A 12 10.13 -17.83 4.55
N LEU A 13 9.30 -18.28 5.48
CA LEU A 13 7.90 -17.86 5.59
C LEU A 13 7.74 -16.50 6.28
N ALA A 14 8.62 -16.15 7.23
CA ALA A 14 8.56 -14.90 7.97
C ALA A 14 9.17 -13.70 7.21
N LEU A 15 10.21 -13.92 6.40
CA LEU A 15 10.86 -12.87 5.60
C LEU A 15 9.91 -12.05 4.70
N PRO A 16 8.96 -12.64 3.95
CA PRO A 16 8.04 -11.87 3.11
C PRO A 16 7.04 -11.03 3.90
N ALA A 17 6.83 -11.31 5.19
CA ALA A 17 5.96 -10.52 6.05
C ALA A 17 6.59 -9.19 6.49
N ILE A 18 7.91 -9.00 6.31
CA ILE A 18 8.64 -7.79 6.74
C ILE A 18 8.63 -6.70 5.66
N MET A 19 8.14 -6.99 4.45
CA MET A 19 7.98 -5.93 3.43
C MET A 19 6.81 -5.01 3.81
N GLY A 20 7.13 -3.91 4.48
CA GLY A 20 6.19 -2.91 4.98
C GLY A 20 5.39 -2.15 3.91
N CYS A 21 5.58 -2.47 2.63
CA CYS A 21 4.74 -1.98 1.53
C CYS A 21 4.88 -2.85 0.28
N ARG A 22 3.88 -2.79 -0.60
CA ARG A 22 3.74 -3.57 -1.83
C ARG A 22 4.28 -2.78 -3.04
N PRO A 23 5.19 -3.37 -3.84
CA PRO A 23 5.59 -2.82 -5.14
C PRO A 23 4.42 -2.72 -6.15
N PRO A 24 4.64 -2.04 -7.30
CA PRO A 24 3.60 -1.89 -8.32
C PRO A 24 3.20 -3.25 -8.92
N GLY A 25 1.91 -3.41 -9.20
CA GLY A 25 1.34 -4.63 -9.78
C GLY A 25 1.01 -5.74 -8.77
N LEU A 26 1.42 -5.62 -7.51
CA LEU A 26 0.99 -6.53 -6.46
C LEU A 26 -0.43 -6.23 -5.99
N PRO A 27 -1.15 -7.27 -5.51
CA PRO A 27 -2.47 -7.10 -4.95
C PRO A 27 -2.43 -6.24 -3.68
N CYS A 28 -3.48 -5.44 -3.50
CA CYS A 28 -3.70 -4.55 -2.35
C CYS A 28 -5.18 -4.55 -1.97
N SER A 29 -5.47 -4.23 -0.72
CA SER A 29 -6.82 -3.93 -0.25
C SER A 29 -6.96 -2.43 0.03
N ASP A 30 -5.88 -1.81 0.52
CA ASP A 30 -5.83 -0.40 0.89
C ASP A 30 -4.63 0.33 0.28
N ASP A 31 -4.74 1.65 0.15
CA ASP A 31 -3.63 2.50 -0.30
C ASP A 31 -2.39 2.39 0.60
N LYS A 32 -2.59 2.07 1.88
CA LYS A 32 -1.52 1.89 2.88
C LYS A 32 -0.70 0.63 2.63
N ASP A 33 -1.25 -0.34 1.91
CA ASP A 33 -0.52 -1.54 1.50
C ASP A 33 0.55 -1.19 0.47
N CYS A 34 0.37 -0.13 -0.32
CA CYS A 34 1.23 0.19 -1.45
C CYS A 34 2.41 1.09 -1.06
N CYS A 35 3.58 0.85 -1.66
CA CYS A 35 4.72 1.73 -1.46
C CYS A 35 4.47 3.09 -2.11
N ALA A 36 4.72 4.19 -1.41
CA ALA A 36 4.61 5.54 -2.00
C ALA A 36 5.50 5.65 -3.25
N PRO A 37 5.03 6.26 -4.37
CA PRO A 37 3.81 7.04 -4.56
C PRO A 37 2.62 6.24 -5.15
N LEU A 38 2.56 4.93 -4.93
CA LEU A 38 1.52 4.07 -5.48
C LEU A 38 0.25 4.13 -4.63
N VAL A 39 -0.89 3.90 -5.28
CA VAL A 39 -2.22 3.80 -4.67
C VAL A 39 -2.87 2.49 -5.08
N CYS A 40 -3.76 1.97 -4.25
CA CYS A 40 -4.51 0.78 -4.56
C CYS A 40 -5.63 1.13 -5.55
N ASN A 41 -5.54 0.58 -6.77
CA ASN A 41 -6.58 0.78 -7.76
C ASN A 41 -7.77 -0.15 -7.42
N PRO A 42 -8.96 0.38 -7.07
CA PRO A 42 -10.10 -0.45 -6.65
C PRO A 42 -10.68 -1.30 -7.79
N TRP A 43 -10.48 -0.90 -9.05
CA TRP A 43 -10.93 -1.68 -10.21
C TRP A 43 -9.96 -2.81 -10.58
N ALA A 44 -8.65 -2.61 -10.35
CA ALA A 44 -7.63 -3.62 -10.66
C ALA A 44 -7.24 -4.48 -9.45
N GLY A 45 -7.58 -4.04 -8.23
CA GLY A 45 -7.16 -4.64 -6.96
C GLY A 45 -5.64 -4.67 -6.79
N ARG A 46 -4.91 -3.70 -7.37
CA ARG A 46 -3.44 -3.70 -7.44
C ARG A 46 -2.85 -2.32 -7.22
N CYS A 47 -1.62 -2.28 -6.70
CA CYS A 47 -0.85 -1.06 -6.55
C CYS A 47 -0.49 -0.48 -7.92
N THR A 48 -0.93 0.75 -8.19
CA THR A 48 -0.68 1.47 -9.45
C THR A 48 -0.20 2.89 -9.17
N LYS A 49 0.38 3.55 -10.18
CA LYS A 49 0.83 4.94 -10.02
C LYS A 49 -0.39 5.87 -9.95
N LYS A 50 -0.41 6.77 -8.98
CA LYS A 50 -1.44 7.81 -8.91
C LYS A 50 -1.36 8.68 -10.17
N MET A 51 -2.42 8.66 -10.99
CA MET A 51 -2.61 9.65 -12.04
C MET A 51 -2.98 10.97 -11.35
N SER A 52 -1.98 11.76 -10.98
CA SER A 52 -2.25 13.18 -10.75
C SER A 52 -2.56 13.81 -12.11
N PRO A 53 -3.61 14.65 -12.25
CA PRO A 53 -3.69 15.51 -13.42
C PRO A 53 -2.38 16.31 -13.52
N PRO A 54 -1.87 16.59 -14.75
CA PRO A 54 -0.65 17.36 -14.92
C PRO A 54 -0.75 18.67 -14.13
N ALA A 55 0.39 19.14 -13.62
CA ALA A 55 0.57 20.24 -12.68
C ALA A 55 0.05 21.63 -13.12
N ALA A 56 -0.88 21.71 -14.06
CA ALA A 56 -1.71 22.88 -14.31
C ALA A 56 -2.87 23.03 -13.30
N LEU A 57 -3.11 22.04 -12.43
CA LEU A 57 -4.09 22.12 -11.33
C LEU A 57 -3.46 22.09 -9.93
N ALA A 58 -2.23 22.61 -9.78
CA ALA A 58 -1.59 22.82 -8.48
C ALA A 58 -1.98 24.16 -7.82
N ASN A 59 -3.09 24.77 -8.25
CA ASN A 59 -3.73 25.90 -7.58
C ASN A 59 -5.08 25.47 -6.97
N GLN A 60 -5.11 24.31 -6.30
CA GLN A 60 -6.15 24.04 -5.31
C GLN A 60 -5.52 24.29 -3.94
N PRO A 61 -5.95 25.34 -3.22
CA PRO A 61 -5.59 25.54 -1.82
C PRO A 61 -5.93 24.27 -1.05
N GLU A 62 -5.11 23.94 -0.07
CA GLU A 62 -5.50 23.02 1.01
C GLU A 62 -6.86 23.50 1.54
N ASP A 63 -7.93 22.80 1.18
CA ASP A 63 -9.27 23.14 1.62
C ASP A 63 -9.38 22.79 3.12
N PRO A 64 -9.51 23.76 4.04
CA PRO A 64 -9.54 23.50 5.49
C PRO A 64 -10.90 22.95 5.97
N ALA A 65 -11.72 22.35 5.10
CA ALA A 65 -13.10 22.00 5.41
C ALA A 65 -13.51 20.56 5.04
N ALA A 66 -12.59 19.58 5.07
CA ALA A 66 -13.01 18.18 5.13
C ALA A 66 -13.42 17.83 6.58
N PRO A 67 -14.70 17.56 6.89
CA PRO A 67 -15.09 17.09 8.21
C PRO A 67 -14.39 15.75 8.50
N PRO A 68 -14.04 15.47 9.78
CA PRO A 68 -13.48 14.17 10.12
C PRO A 68 -14.50 13.08 9.75
N VAL A 69 -14.15 12.22 8.80
CA VAL A 69 -14.85 10.93 8.62
C VAL A 69 -14.57 10.12 9.88
N GLN A 70 -15.48 10.24 10.85
CA GLN A 70 -15.61 9.26 11.92
C GLN A 70 -16.26 8.02 11.31
N ASP A 71 -15.44 7.02 11.03
CA ASP A 71 -15.96 5.67 10.81
C ASP A 71 -16.37 5.08 12.17
N ARG A 72 -17.67 5.15 12.42
CA ARG A 72 -18.36 4.58 13.59
C ARG A 72 -19.12 3.36 13.10
N ARG A 73 -18.54 2.16 13.24
CA ARG A 73 -19.14 1.00 13.93
C ARG A 73 -18.27 -0.24 13.80
#